data_AF-A0A1F6A0F7-F1
#
_entry.id   AF-A0A1F6A0F7-F1
#
_cell.length_a   1.000
_cell.length_b   1.000
_cell.length_c   1.000
_cell.angle_alpha   90.00
_cell.angle_beta   90.00
_cell.angle_gamma   90.00
#
_symmetry.space_group_name_H-M   'P 1'
#
loop_
_entity.id
_entity.type
_entity.pdbx_description
1 polymer ?
#
loop_
_entity_poly.entity_id
_entity_poly.type
_entity_poly.pdbx_seq_one_letter_code
_entity_poly.pdbx_strand_id
1 'polypeptide(L)'
;MKYKVAYIVKNWSYPDLLRQTSGNLGIWKNVRFTLKPVKECDYLIVLNYSPLTIKVKCPPENIWLVAQEPPYPIFRDLKFIPKIYSRVFTVDRAFKEEKYEYSQPALPWHINKSYDELNSMPVPKKKFTLSCITSLKKNVRGHVTRLELLKKLKKNLRFDFIATTDIYTIGNKSESPNKLRERLLKLGYTKIVRGGKWEGLSPYRYSIVIENYHGLDNWTEKLADCFLSYTMPIYSGCTNISHYFPKDSLFTFDLDDPDIYKKINRLISSDHWLKNLNSIKKARQLILEKYQFFPYFAQKINSAEKKNTVKKIKKEIVLYRENKFSDHLLHKVRRLFG
;
A
#
# COMPACT_ATOMS: atom_id res chain seq x y z
N MET A 1 -3.80 17.88 26.13
CA MET A 1 -4.41 18.25 24.82
C MET A 1 -5.57 17.31 24.51
N LYS A 2 -6.72 17.83 24.05
CA LYS A 2 -7.85 17.00 23.64
C LYS A 2 -7.65 16.55 22.19
N TYR A 3 -7.45 15.26 21.98
CA TYR A 3 -7.32 14.68 20.64
C TYR A 3 -8.68 14.61 19.94
N LYS A 4 -8.69 14.78 18.61
CA LYS A 4 -9.81 14.35 17.76
C LYS A 4 -9.76 12.84 17.61
N VAL A 5 -10.88 12.15 17.81
CA VAL A 5 -10.97 10.69 17.71
C VAL A 5 -11.41 10.29 16.31
N ALA A 6 -10.56 9.55 15.59
CA ALA A 6 -10.86 8.97 14.29
C ALA A 6 -11.03 7.45 14.44
N TYR A 7 -12.25 6.95 14.31
CA TYR A 7 -12.52 5.52 14.33
C TYR A 7 -12.32 4.92 12.93
N ILE A 8 -11.40 3.97 12.82
CA ILE A 8 -11.07 3.29 11.56
C ILE A 8 -11.79 1.95 11.48
N VAL A 9 -12.47 1.72 10.36
CA VAL A 9 -13.11 0.45 10.00
C VAL A 9 -12.41 -0.09 8.77
N LYS A 10 -12.01 -1.37 8.78
CA LYS A 10 -11.27 -1.99 7.67
C LYS A 10 -11.70 -3.43 7.42
N ASN A 11 -11.54 -3.88 6.18
CA ASN A 11 -11.96 -5.22 5.73
C ASN A 11 -10.82 -6.27 5.68
N TRP A 12 -9.61 -5.91 6.11
CA TRP A 12 -8.43 -6.78 6.14
C TRP A 12 -7.83 -6.87 7.55
N SER A 13 -7.07 -7.93 7.85
CA SER A 13 -6.47 -8.17 9.18
C SER A 13 -4.97 -7.91 9.25
N TYR A 14 -4.27 -7.94 8.12
CA TYR A 14 -2.83 -7.70 8.01
C TYR A 14 -2.56 -6.53 7.05
N PRO A 15 -1.55 -5.69 7.31
CA PRO A 15 -0.65 -5.68 8.49
C PRO A 15 -1.35 -5.13 9.75
N ASP A 16 -0.71 -5.23 10.92
CA ASP A 16 -1.07 -4.31 12.01
C ASP A 16 -0.81 -2.87 11.56
N LEU A 17 -1.91 -2.12 11.44
CA LEU A 17 -1.91 -0.74 10.96
C LEU A 17 -1.33 0.20 12.02
N LEU A 18 -1.66 0.03 13.30
CA LEU A 18 -1.23 0.98 14.34
C LEU A 18 0.30 0.98 14.53
N ARG A 19 0.98 -0.12 14.15
CA ARG A 19 2.45 -0.19 14.15
C ARG A 19 3.14 0.93 13.35
N GLN A 20 2.40 1.57 12.46
CA GLN A 20 2.89 2.63 11.58
C GLN A 20 2.79 4.03 12.21
N THR A 21 2.60 4.07 13.54
CA THR A 21 2.68 5.29 14.37
C THR A 21 3.70 5.08 15.47
N SER A 22 4.25 6.19 15.99
CA SER A 22 5.18 6.11 17.12
C SER A 22 4.53 5.47 18.35
N GLY A 23 5.26 4.57 19.00
CA GLY A 23 4.80 3.74 20.11
C GLY A 23 3.61 2.84 19.77
N ASN A 24 3.27 2.68 18.50
CA ASN A 24 2.06 2.01 18.01
C ASN A 24 0.75 2.60 18.60
N LEU A 25 0.77 3.89 18.98
CA LEU A 25 -0.31 4.51 19.76
C LEU A 25 -1.52 4.96 18.93
N GLY A 26 -1.40 4.94 17.60
CA GLY A 26 -2.42 5.50 16.71
C GLY A 26 -2.54 7.03 16.81
N ILE A 27 -1.55 7.72 17.37
CA ILE A 27 -1.58 9.18 17.54
C ILE A 27 -0.72 9.82 16.47
N TRP A 28 -1.28 10.81 15.77
CA TRP A 28 -0.53 11.66 14.86
C TRP A 28 -0.96 13.12 15.04
N LYS A 29 -0.04 13.96 15.52
CA LYS A 29 -0.32 15.35 15.92
C LYS A 29 -1.52 15.41 16.89
N ASN A 30 -2.60 16.09 16.53
CA ASN A 30 -3.81 16.29 17.33
C ASN A 30 -4.92 15.25 17.05
N VAL A 31 -4.64 14.18 16.29
CA VAL A 31 -5.60 13.13 15.97
C VAL A 31 -5.20 11.80 16.62
N ARG A 32 -6.15 11.14 17.27
CA ARG A 32 -6.04 9.78 17.78
C ARG A 32 -6.90 8.86 16.92
N PHE A 33 -6.25 8.01 16.16
CA PHE A 33 -6.85 6.95 15.37
C PHE A 33 -7.02 5.69 16.24
N THR A 34 -8.16 5.03 16.11
CA THR A 34 -8.46 3.78 16.83
C THR A 34 -9.07 2.74 15.90
N LEU A 35 -8.64 1.49 16.05
CA LEU A 35 -9.29 0.31 15.46
C LEU A 35 -10.31 -0.33 16.43
N LYS A 36 -10.26 0.04 17.71
CA LYS A 36 -11.21 -0.46 18.71
C LYS A 36 -12.55 0.28 18.53
N PRO A 37 -13.68 -0.44 18.59
CA PRO A 37 -15.00 0.19 18.56
C PRO A 37 -15.15 1.26 19.63
N VAL A 38 -15.80 2.37 19.27
CA VAL A 38 -16.09 3.49 20.17
C VAL A 38 -17.56 3.87 20.06
N LYS A 39 -18.15 4.37 21.16
CA LYS A 39 -19.53 4.87 21.17
C LYS A 39 -19.67 6.20 20.43
N GLU A 40 -18.62 6.99 20.41
CA GLU A 40 -18.57 8.27 19.70
C GLU A 40 -17.18 8.52 19.09
N CYS A 41 -17.16 9.19 17.94
CA CYS A 41 -15.94 9.67 17.29
C CYS A 41 -16.17 11.04 16.64
N ASP A 42 -15.09 11.74 16.32
CA ASP A 42 -15.15 12.97 15.52
C ASP A 42 -15.12 12.66 14.03
N TYR A 43 -14.49 11.54 13.65
CA TYR A 43 -14.40 11.02 12.29
C TYR A 43 -14.62 9.51 12.27
N LEU A 44 -15.35 9.04 11.27
CA LEU A 44 -15.47 7.62 10.93
C LEU A 44 -14.79 7.42 9.57
N ILE A 45 -13.67 6.69 9.55
CA ILE A 45 -12.91 6.43 8.32
C ILE A 45 -13.03 4.95 7.97
N VAL A 46 -13.60 4.65 6.82
CA VAL A 46 -13.79 3.28 6.34
C VAL A 46 -12.81 2.99 5.22
N LEU A 47 -12.10 1.87 5.30
CA LEU A 47 -11.15 1.41 4.28
C LEU A 47 -11.80 0.34 3.43
N ASN A 48 -11.95 0.62 2.14
CA ASN A 48 -12.71 -0.14 1.12
C ASN A 48 -14.21 -0.26 1.35
N TYR A 49 -14.63 -0.85 2.48
CA TYR A 49 -16.03 -1.05 2.86
C TYR A 49 -16.15 -1.54 4.31
N SER A 50 -17.34 -1.41 4.90
CA SER A 50 -17.59 -1.95 6.24
C SER A 50 -17.97 -3.45 6.22
N PRO A 51 -17.19 -4.35 6.82
CA PRO A 51 -17.53 -5.78 6.89
C PRO A 51 -18.58 -6.11 7.98
N LEU A 52 -18.96 -5.13 8.80
CA LEU A 52 -19.86 -5.28 9.94
C LEU A 52 -20.86 -4.12 9.98
N THR A 53 -21.98 -4.31 10.67
CA THR A 53 -22.89 -3.21 11.01
C THR A 53 -22.35 -2.47 12.23
N ILE A 54 -22.22 -1.15 12.13
CA ILE A 54 -21.60 -0.28 13.13
C ILE A 54 -22.62 0.76 13.58
N LYS A 55 -22.79 0.88 14.90
CA LYS A 55 -23.56 1.94 15.55
C LYS A 55 -22.60 2.88 16.27
N VAL A 56 -22.57 4.16 15.91
CA VAL A 56 -21.64 5.15 16.48
C VAL A 56 -22.24 6.56 16.44
N LYS A 57 -21.89 7.41 17.40
CA LYS A 57 -22.18 8.85 17.33
C LYS A 57 -21.05 9.57 16.58
N CYS A 58 -21.35 10.06 15.39
CA CYS A 58 -20.38 10.74 14.51
C CYS A 58 -21.07 11.89 13.75
N PRO A 59 -20.39 12.99 13.44
CA PRO A 59 -20.94 13.97 12.50
C PRO A 59 -21.11 13.34 11.11
N PRO A 60 -22.27 13.45 10.45
CA PRO A 60 -22.49 12.90 9.11
C PRO A 60 -21.46 13.37 8.07
N GLU A 61 -20.96 14.61 8.20
CA GLU A 61 -20.00 15.25 7.30
C GLU A 61 -18.55 14.73 7.48
N ASN A 62 -18.34 13.89 8.49
CA ASN A 62 -17.05 13.32 8.86
C ASN A 62 -17.01 11.79 8.71
N ILE A 63 -17.97 11.23 7.94
CA ILE A 63 -17.98 9.82 7.55
C ILE A 63 -17.30 9.70 6.19
N TRP A 64 -16.09 9.16 6.17
CA TRP A 64 -15.21 9.13 5.00
C TRP A 64 -14.94 7.69 4.55
N LEU A 65 -14.85 7.50 3.24
CA LEU A 65 -14.44 6.25 2.61
C LEU A 65 -13.07 6.41 1.95
N VAL A 66 -12.19 5.42 2.10
CA VAL A 66 -10.91 5.34 1.40
C VAL A 66 -10.92 4.10 0.52
N ALA A 67 -11.07 4.29 -0.79
CA ALA A 67 -11.00 3.22 -1.76
C ALA A 67 -9.53 2.88 -2.03
N GLN A 68 -9.12 1.67 -1.67
CA GLN A 68 -7.72 1.23 -1.78
C GLN A 68 -7.47 0.32 -2.99
N GLU A 69 -8.53 -0.14 -3.64
CA GLU A 69 -8.45 -0.98 -4.83
C GLU A 69 -8.50 -0.14 -6.12
N PRO A 70 -7.74 -0.50 -7.16
CA PRO A 70 -7.77 0.17 -8.45
C PRO A 70 -9.10 -0.10 -9.20
N PRO A 71 -9.42 0.68 -10.25
CA PRO A 71 -10.73 0.63 -10.92
C PRO A 71 -10.89 -0.53 -11.91
N TYR A 72 -10.58 -1.77 -11.50
CA TYR A 72 -10.82 -2.96 -12.33
C TYR A 72 -12.29 -3.42 -12.30
N PRO A 73 -12.80 -4.03 -13.38
CA PRO A 73 -14.16 -4.59 -13.41
C PRO A 73 -14.43 -5.65 -12.32
N ILE A 74 -13.41 -6.40 -11.89
CA ILE A 74 -13.52 -7.36 -10.78
C ILE A 74 -13.87 -6.69 -9.44
N PHE A 75 -13.63 -5.39 -9.31
CA PHE A 75 -13.95 -4.57 -8.15
C PHE A 75 -15.21 -3.72 -8.36
N ARG A 76 -16.07 -4.06 -9.33
CA ARG A 76 -17.29 -3.31 -9.63
C ARG A 76 -18.19 -3.10 -8.40
N ASP A 77 -18.24 -4.06 -7.48
CA ASP A 77 -19.12 -3.98 -6.31
C ASP A 77 -18.62 -2.90 -5.33
N LEU A 78 -17.30 -2.63 -5.32
CA LEU A 78 -16.71 -1.49 -4.60
C LEU A 78 -17.08 -0.13 -5.21
N LYS A 79 -17.56 -0.10 -6.46
CA LYS A 79 -18.04 1.14 -7.10
C LYS A 79 -19.40 1.59 -6.58
N PHE A 80 -20.20 0.69 -6.01
CA PHE A 80 -21.45 1.09 -5.37
C PHE A 80 -21.13 1.77 -4.03
N ILE A 81 -21.13 3.10 -3.96
CA ILE A 81 -20.74 3.78 -2.73
C ILE A 81 -21.99 4.27 -2.00
N PRO A 82 -22.26 3.76 -0.78
CA PRO A 82 -23.37 4.23 0.04
C PRO A 82 -23.39 5.75 0.22
N LYS A 83 -24.58 6.35 0.18
CA LYS A 83 -24.78 7.81 0.34
C LYS A 83 -24.29 8.36 1.70
N ILE A 84 -24.11 7.50 2.69
CA ILE A 84 -23.65 7.86 4.03
C ILE A 84 -22.22 8.41 4.04
N TYR A 85 -21.42 8.09 3.02
CA TYR A 85 -20.06 8.59 2.88
C TYR A 85 -20.08 10.02 2.33
N SER A 86 -19.86 10.97 3.23
CA SER A 86 -19.76 12.41 2.91
C SER A 86 -18.53 12.76 2.07
N ARG A 87 -17.48 11.93 2.11
CA ARG A 87 -16.27 12.08 1.31
C ARG A 87 -15.68 10.73 0.95
N VAL A 88 -15.16 10.62 -0.26
CA VAL A 88 -14.56 9.38 -0.79
C VAL A 88 -13.20 9.69 -1.39
N PHE A 89 -12.15 9.07 -0.86
CA PHE A 89 -10.80 9.12 -1.38
C PHE A 89 -10.61 7.98 -2.38
N THR A 90 -10.30 8.28 -3.65
CA THR A 90 -10.22 7.25 -4.70
C THR A 90 -9.22 7.60 -5.81
N VAL A 91 -8.70 6.57 -6.48
CA VAL A 91 -7.95 6.72 -7.73
C VAL A 91 -8.87 6.71 -8.96
N ASP A 92 -10.10 6.19 -8.85
CA ASP A 92 -11.02 6.03 -9.98
C ASP A 92 -11.55 7.39 -10.46
N ARG A 93 -11.09 7.80 -11.64
CA ARG A 93 -11.46 9.06 -12.29
C ARG A 93 -12.85 9.04 -12.92
N ALA A 94 -13.55 7.90 -12.92
CA ALA A 94 -14.94 7.83 -13.38
C ALA A 94 -15.90 8.56 -12.44
N PHE A 95 -15.55 8.71 -11.16
CA PHE A 95 -16.36 9.44 -10.19
C PHE A 95 -16.11 10.96 -10.30
N LYS A 96 -17.16 11.74 -10.55
CA LYS A 96 -17.06 13.20 -10.82
C LYS A 96 -17.76 14.11 -9.80
N GLU A 97 -18.60 13.57 -8.91
CA GLU A 97 -19.29 14.37 -7.90
C GLU A 97 -18.31 15.00 -6.90
N GLU A 98 -18.70 16.11 -6.27
CA GLU A 98 -17.86 16.89 -5.34
C GLU A 98 -17.33 16.07 -4.14
N LYS A 99 -18.10 15.06 -3.69
CA LYS A 99 -17.70 14.19 -2.57
C LYS A 99 -16.47 13.32 -2.87
N TYR A 100 -16.10 13.13 -4.14
CA TYR A 100 -14.95 12.30 -4.52
C TYR A 100 -13.67 13.13 -4.61
N GLU A 101 -12.68 12.73 -3.82
CA GLU A 101 -11.37 13.35 -3.75
C GLU A 101 -10.32 12.40 -4.34
N TYR A 102 -9.69 12.82 -5.44
CA TYR A 102 -8.63 12.04 -6.07
C TYR A 102 -7.40 11.99 -5.18
N SER A 103 -6.95 10.78 -4.85
CA SER A 103 -5.85 10.57 -3.91
C SER A 103 -5.20 9.20 -4.08
N GLN A 104 -4.01 9.08 -3.49
CA GLN A 104 -3.32 7.81 -3.36
C GLN A 104 -4.09 6.85 -2.42
N PRO A 105 -4.01 5.51 -2.63
CA PRO A 105 -4.74 4.49 -1.87
C PRO A 105 -4.48 4.44 -0.35
N ALA A 106 -3.41 5.08 0.12
CA ALA A 106 -2.95 5.09 1.51
C ALA A 106 -2.79 3.69 2.11
N LEU A 107 -2.26 2.77 1.30
CA LEU A 107 -2.00 1.40 1.72
C LEU A 107 -0.89 1.35 2.78
N PRO A 108 -1.05 0.55 3.85
CA PRO A 108 -0.01 0.36 4.84
C PRO A 108 1.21 -0.36 4.24
N TRP A 109 2.41 -0.12 4.78
CA TRP A 109 3.60 -0.91 4.40
C TRP A 109 3.60 -2.33 4.97
N HIS A 110 4.25 -3.27 4.27
CA HIS A 110 4.19 -4.72 4.53
C HIS A 110 5.55 -5.33 4.91
N ILE A 111 6.56 -4.51 5.22
CA ILE A 111 7.90 -4.96 5.62
C ILE A 111 8.03 -5.40 7.10
N ASN A 112 6.93 -5.49 7.86
CA ASN A 112 6.94 -5.92 9.26
C ASN A 112 7.90 -5.15 10.18
N LYS A 113 8.06 -3.85 9.93
CA LYS A 113 8.78 -2.92 10.81
C LYS A 113 7.82 -1.88 11.40
N SER A 114 8.02 -1.51 12.67
CA SER A 114 7.30 -0.39 13.28
C SER A 114 7.80 0.95 12.75
N TYR A 115 7.02 2.00 12.97
CA TYR A 115 7.44 3.37 12.68
C TYR A 115 8.73 3.71 13.43
N ASP A 116 8.82 3.39 14.72
CA ASP A 116 9.99 3.74 15.54
C ASP A 116 11.25 2.99 15.07
N GLU A 117 11.14 1.68 14.77
CA GLU A 117 12.23 0.89 14.20
C GLU A 117 12.75 1.51 12.91
N LEU A 118 11.84 1.97 12.04
CA LEU A 118 12.18 2.60 10.77
C LEU A 118 12.74 4.01 10.96
N ASN A 119 12.22 4.79 11.89
CA ASN A 119 12.65 6.16 12.08
C ASN A 119 14.09 6.24 12.62
N SER A 120 14.47 5.32 13.51
CA SER A 120 15.83 5.24 14.06
C SER A 120 16.80 4.42 13.21
N MET A 121 16.36 3.89 12.07
CA MET A 121 17.15 2.92 11.31
C MET A 121 18.29 3.58 10.52
N PRO A 122 19.54 3.14 10.66
CA PRO A 122 20.59 3.52 9.73
C PRO A 122 20.38 2.87 8.36
N VAL A 123 21.12 3.32 7.35
CA VAL A 123 21.10 2.67 6.03
C VAL A 123 21.60 1.22 6.18
N PRO A 124 20.80 0.19 5.85
CA PRO A 124 21.22 -1.20 5.98
C PRO A 124 22.33 -1.54 4.97
N LYS A 125 23.22 -2.46 5.34
CA LYS A 125 24.26 -2.96 4.43
C LYS A 125 23.62 -3.61 3.20
N LYS A 126 23.88 -3.05 2.02
CA LYS A 126 23.43 -3.59 0.73
C LYS A 126 24.39 -4.67 0.26
N LYS A 127 23.94 -5.93 0.33
CA LYS A 127 24.70 -7.14 -0.04
C LYS A 127 24.45 -7.60 -1.47
N PHE A 128 23.26 -7.31 -2.00
CA PHE A 128 22.80 -7.80 -3.29
C PHE A 128 22.39 -6.65 -4.19
N THR A 129 22.38 -6.91 -5.50
CA THR A 129 22.14 -5.86 -6.49
C THR A 129 20.64 -5.67 -6.75
N LEU A 130 19.97 -6.69 -7.31
CA LEU A 130 18.62 -6.56 -7.86
C LEU A 130 17.72 -7.70 -7.38
N SER A 131 16.58 -7.34 -6.77
CA SER A 131 15.50 -8.27 -6.45
C SER A 131 14.23 -7.96 -7.24
N CYS A 132 13.29 -8.89 -7.22
CA CYS A 132 11.90 -8.65 -7.57
C CYS A 132 11.03 -9.49 -6.63
N ILE A 133 10.25 -8.82 -5.78
CA ILE A 133 9.25 -9.47 -4.93
C ILE A 133 7.89 -9.30 -5.57
N THR A 134 7.26 -10.39 -5.97
CA THR A 134 5.92 -10.33 -6.57
C THR A 134 5.22 -11.67 -6.54
N SER A 135 3.88 -11.66 -6.56
CA SER A 135 3.09 -12.88 -6.63
C SER A 135 2.86 -13.36 -8.08
N LEU A 136 2.54 -14.65 -8.25
CA LEU A 136 2.19 -15.24 -9.55
C LEU A 136 0.70 -15.14 -9.92
N LYS A 137 -0.04 -14.22 -9.28
CA LYS A 137 -1.46 -14.01 -9.59
C LYS A 137 -1.65 -13.60 -11.05
N LYS A 138 -2.82 -13.92 -11.62
CA LYS A 138 -3.24 -13.56 -12.98
C LYS A 138 -4.66 -13.00 -13.06
N ASN A 139 -5.22 -12.56 -11.91
CA ASN A 139 -6.63 -12.20 -11.79
C ASN A 139 -7.07 -10.95 -12.57
N VAL A 140 -6.13 -10.06 -12.90
CA VAL A 140 -6.41 -8.81 -13.65
C VAL A 140 -5.36 -8.64 -14.73
N ARG A 141 -5.66 -7.85 -15.77
CA ARG A 141 -4.78 -7.65 -16.93
C ARG A 141 -3.37 -7.24 -16.53
N GLY A 142 -3.21 -6.28 -15.63
CA GLY A 142 -1.87 -5.82 -15.22
C GLY A 142 -1.06 -6.90 -14.49
N HIS A 143 -1.68 -7.89 -13.86
CA HIS A 143 -0.95 -9.05 -13.35
C HIS A 143 -0.33 -9.89 -14.48
N VAL A 144 -1.08 -10.11 -15.55
CA VAL A 144 -0.61 -10.87 -16.72
C VAL A 144 0.54 -10.12 -17.38
N THR A 145 0.35 -8.83 -17.68
CA THR A 145 1.38 -7.99 -18.30
C THR A 145 2.67 -7.93 -17.47
N ARG A 146 2.56 -7.79 -16.14
CA ARG A 146 3.70 -7.86 -15.22
C ARG A 146 4.46 -9.18 -15.37
N LEU A 147 3.77 -10.32 -15.35
CA LEU A 147 4.42 -11.63 -15.44
C LEU A 147 5.05 -11.88 -16.82
N GLU A 148 4.44 -11.40 -17.89
CA GLU A 148 5.00 -11.46 -19.24
C GLU A 148 6.29 -10.66 -19.35
N LEU A 149 6.30 -9.42 -18.83
CA LEU A 149 7.51 -8.60 -18.79
C LEU A 149 8.60 -9.26 -17.93
N LEU A 150 8.27 -9.76 -16.74
CA LEU A 150 9.24 -10.46 -15.90
C LEU A 150 9.81 -11.70 -16.57
N LYS A 151 9.00 -12.45 -17.35
CA LYS A 151 9.48 -13.58 -18.15
C LYS A 151 10.48 -13.13 -19.23
N LYS A 152 10.24 -11.99 -19.89
CA LYS A 152 11.18 -11.39 -20.85
C LYS A 152 12.48 -10.92 -20.16
N LEU A 153 12.36 -10.22 -19.03
CA LEU A 153 13.52 -9.72 -18.27
C LEU A 153 14.41 -10.86 -17.78
N LYS A 154 13.84 -11.97 -17.27
CA LYS A 154 14.60 -13.14 -16.80
C LYS A 154 15.48 -13.80 -17.86
N LYS A 155 15.21 -13.59 -19.15
CA LYS A 155 16.05 -14.12 -20.24
C LYS A 155 17.37 -13.35 -20.39
N ASN A 156 17.35 -12.06 -20.06
CA ASN A 156 18.45 -11.13 -20.35
C ASN A 156 19.02 -10.44 -19.10
N LEU A 157 18.38 -10.59 -17.94
CA LEU A 157 18.86 -10.09 -16.65
C LEU A 157 18.85 -11.17 -15.58
N ARG A 158 19.91 -11.16 -14.79
CA ARG A 158 19.98 -11.89 -13.54
C ARG A 158 19.46 -11.02 -12.39
N PHE A 159 18.45 -11.51 -11.70
CA PHE A 159 17.94 -10.93 -10.46
C PHE A 159 17.36 -12.02 -9.57
N ASP A 160 17.32 -11.76 -8.26
CA ASP A 160 16.66 -12.66 -7.34
C ASP A 160 15.14 -12.49 -7.47
N PHE A 161 14.46 -13.53 -7.96
CA PHE A 161 13.01 -13.59 -8.02
C PHE A 161 12.50 -14.20 -6.72
N ILE A 162 11.95 -13.35 -5.86
CA ILE A 162 11.74 -13.65 -4.44
C ILE A 162 10.26 -13.90 -4.16
N ALA A 163 9.98 -14.99 -3.46
CA ALA A 163 8.71 -15.19 -2.75
C ALA A 163 8.93 -14.99 -1.25
N THR A 164 7.99 -14.31 -0.61
CA THR A 164 7.98 -14.13 0.84
C THR A 164 6.92 -15.05 1.43
N THR A 165 7.25 -15.80 2.49
CA THR A 165 6.32 -16.81 3.01
C THR A 165 5.09 -16.21 3.67
N ASP A 166 5.17 -14.99 4.21
CA ASP A 166 4.03 -14.25 4.76
C ASP A 166 2.89 -14.11 3.74
N ILE A 167 3.20 -13.74 2.49
CA ILE A 167 2.22 -13.64 1.39
C ILE A 167 1.50 -14.98 1.15
N TYR A 168 2.24 -16.09 1.18
CA TYR A 168 1.73 -17.41 0.80
C TYR A 168 1.18 -18.25 1.97
N THR A 169 1.39 -17.82 3.21
CA THR A 169 0.87 -18.48 4.42
C THR A 169 -0.38 -17.80 4.98
N ILE A 170 -0.71 -16.58 4.53
CA ILE A 170 -1.98 -15.92 4.85
C ILE A 170 -3.16 -16.81 4.37
N GLY A 171 -3.82 -17.46 5.33
CA GLY A 171 -5.03 -18.26 5.11
C GLY A 171 -4.84 -19.74 4.82
N ASN A 172 -3.62 -20.29 4.84
CA ASN A 172 -3.40 -21.74 4.74
C ASN A 172 -2.25 -22.19 5.65
N LYS A 173 -2.56 -22.43 6.93
CA LYS A 173 -1.58 -22.82 7.96
C LYS A 173 -1.23 -24.32 7.95
N SER A 174 -1.87 -25.13 7.11
CA SER A 174 -1.70 -26.59 7.13
C SER A 174 -0.53 -27.11 6.28
N GLU A 175 0.02 -26.30 5.37
CA GLU A 175 1.19 -26.69 4.57
C GLU A 175 2.48 -26.48 5.39
N SER A 176 3.31 -27.54 5.49
CA SER A 176 4.59 -27.44 6.19
C SER A 176 5.53 -26.43 5.48
N PRO A 177 6.41 -25.72 6.22
CA PRO A 177 7.32 -24.75 5.62
C PRO A 177 8.21 -25.31 4.51
N ASN A 178 8.63 -26.57 4.61
CA ASN A 178 9.46 -27.23 3.61
C ASN A 178 8.67 -27.49 2.31
N LYS A 179 7.44 -28.00 2.42
CA LYS A 179 6.57 -28.24 1.28
C LYS A 179 6.21 -26.94 0.55
N LEU A 180 5.94 -25.87 1.29
CA LEU A 180 5.73 -24.53 0.72
C LEU A 180 6.97 -24.06 -0.05
N ARG A 181 8.17 -24.19 0.54
CA ARG A 181 9.43 -23.80 -0.09
C ARG A 181 9.65 -24.55 -1.40
N GLU A 182 9.54 -25.88 -1.39
CA GLU A 182 9.69 -26.71 -2.59
C GLU A 182 8.69 -26.31 -3.68
N ARG A 183 7.42 -26.11 -3.32
CA ARG A 183 6.39 -25.68 -4.26
C ARG A 183 6.71 -24.33 -4.88
N LEU A 184 7.16 -23.35 -4.10
CA LEU A 184 7.53 -22.03 -4.61
C LEU A 184 8.77 -22.10 -5.52
N LEU A 185 9.77 -22.91 -5.18
CA LEU A 185 10.92 -23.13 -6.07
C LEU A 185 10.49 -23.76 -7.41
N LYS A 186 9.62 -24.77 -7.38
CA LYS A 186 9.02 -25.37 -8.59
C LYS A 186 8.23 -24.37 -9.44
N LEU A 187 7.66 -23.34 -8.82
CA LEU A 187 6.97 -22.23 -9.49
C LEU A 187 7.93 -21.18 -10.11
N GLY A 188 9.25 -21.39 -10.00
CA GLY A 188 10.27 -20.57 -10.64
C GLY A 188 10.75 -19.37 -9.80
N TYR A 189 10.49 -19.36 -8.50
CA TYR A 189 11.17 -18.49 -7.53
C TYR A 189 12.60 -18.94 -7.34
N THR A 190 13.54 -18.00 -7.35
CA THR A 190 14.97 -18.31 -7.13
C THR A 190 15.34 -18.22 -5.66
N LYS A 191 14.54 -17.50 -4.86
CA LYS A 191 14.78 -17.31 -3.43
C LYS A 191 13.47 -17.22 -2.65
N ILE A 192 13.43 -17.92 -1.52
CA ILE A 192 12.28 -17.92 -0.59
C ILE A 192 12.75 -17.32 0.72
N VAL A 193 12.14 -16.21 1.14
CA VAL A 193 12.47 -15.50 2.38
C VAL A 193 11.39 -15.72 3.42
N ARG A 194 11.82 -15.98 4.67
CA ARG A 194 10.91 -16.31 5.79
C ARG A 194 10.61 -15.09 6.65
N GLY A 195 11.54 -14.14 6.73
CA GLY A 195 11.39 -12.87 7.46
C GLY A 195 10.53 -11.82 6.76
N GLY A 196 9.70 -12.22 5.79
CA GLY A 196 8.84 -11.33 5.01
C GLY A 196 9.60 -10.44 4.03
N LYS A 197 8.92 -9.38 3.55
CA LYS A 197 9.48 -8.47 2.52
C LYS A 197 10.79 -7.79 2.95
N TRP A 198 10.99 -7.53 4.24
CA TRP A 198 12.21 -6.89 4.74
C TRP A 198 13.48 -7.65 4.34
N GLU A 199 13.48 -8.97 4.46
CA GLU A 199 14.62 -9.84 4.10
C GLU A 199 14.88 -9.82 2.58
N GLY A 200 13.84 -9.65 1.77
CA GLY A 200 13.93 -9.57 0.31
C GLY A 200 14.22 -8.16 -0.26
N LEU A 201 14.20 -7.12 0.57
CA LEU A 201 14.42 -5.73 0.14
C LEU A 201 15.62 -5.08 0.81
N SER A 202 15.73 -5.13 2.13
CA SER A 202 16.76 -4.40 2.88
C SER A 202 18.20 -4.70 2.46
N PRO A 203 18.59 -5.93 2.07
CA PRO A 203 19.95 -6.18 1.59
C PRO A 203 20.15 -5.85 0.10
N TYR A 204 19.13 -5.41 -0.64
CA TYR A 204 19.22 -5.11 -2.08
C TYR A 204 19.36 -3.61 -2.35
N ARG A 205 20.18 -3.23 -3.33
CA ARG A 205 20.25 -1.84 -3.82
C ARG A 205 19.00 -1.48 -4.61
N TYR A 206 18.53 -2.39 -5.46
CA TYR A 206 17.41 -2.17 -6.37
C TYR A 206 16.36 -3.26 -6.25
N SER A 207 15.09 -2.93 -6.52
CA SER A 207 14.01 -3.90 -6.70
C SER A 207 13.12 -3.52 -7.87
N ILE A 208 12.77 -4.49 -8.72
CA ILE A 208 11.79 -4.31 -9.80
C ILE A 208 10.39 -4.25 -9.18
N VAL A 209 9.69 -3.15 -9.40
CA VAL A 209 8.34 -2.88 -8.89
C VAL A 209 7.42 -2.54 -10.05
N ILE A 210 6.49 -3.45 -10.35
CA ILE A 210 5.47 -3.25 -11.38
C ILE A 210 4.12 -3.32 -10.69
N GLU A 211 3.38 -2.23 -10.74
CA GLU A 211 2.01 -2.19 -10.22
C GLU A 211 1.08 -3.07 -11.06
N ASN A 212 0.01 -3.51 -10.42
CA ASN A 212 -1.04 -4.24 -11.13
C ASN A 212 -1.96 -3.31 -11.92
N TYR A 213 -1.88 -1.98 -11.74
CA TYR A 213 -2.66 -0.97 -12.46
C TYR A 213 -1.81 0.28 -12.71
N HIS A 214 -1.94 0.85 -13.91
CA HIS A 214 -1.25 2.06 -14.33
C HIS A 214 -2.24 3.22 -14.40
N GLY A 215 -1.97 4.30 -13.68
CA GLY A 215 -2.86 5.44 -13.62
C GLY A 215 -2.41 6.50 -12.63
N LEU A 216 -3.12 7.63 -12.63
CA LEU A 216 -2.83 8.75 -11.75
C LEU A 216 -3.05 8.36 -10.27
N ASP A 217 -2.11 8.76 -9.43
CA ASP A 217 -2.08 8.56 -7.98
C ASP A 217 -2.04 7.10 -7.50
N ASN A 218 -2.03 6.12 -8.41
CA ASN A 218 -2.06 4.70 -8.07
C ASN A 218 -0.64 4.15 -7.83
N TRP A 219 -0.11 4.42 -6.65
CA TRP A 219 1.07 3.72 -6.12
C TRP A 219 0.71 2.97 -4.84
N THR A 220 1.38 1.85 -4.59
CA THR A 220 1.01 0.92 -3.52
C THR A 220 2.13 0.68 -2.50
N GLU A 221 1.89 -0.26 -1.58
CA GLU A 221 2.86 -0.67 -0.58
C GLU A 221 4.16 -1.19 -1.21
N LYS A 222 4.14 -1.72 -2.44
CA LYS A 222 5.35 -2.22 -3.13
C LYS A 222 6.41 -1.13 -3.28
N LEU A 223 5.97 0.09 -3.58
CA LEU A 223 6.86 1.24 -3.69
C LEU A 223 7.32 1.71 -2.31
N ALA A 224 6.39 1.85 -1.36
CA ALA A 224 6.69 2.26 0.01
C ALA A 224 7.69 1.32 0.69
N ASP A 225 7.49 0.00 0.56
CA ASP A 225 8.33 -1.05 1.11
C ASP A 225 9.79 -0.93 0.62
N CYS A 226 9.99 -0.56 -0.65
CA CYS A 226 11.32 -0.31 -1.22
C CYS A 226 12.00 0.88 -0.55
N PHE A 227 11.34 2.05 -0.53
CA PHE A 227 11.91 3.25 0.07
C PHE A 227 12.21 3.08 1.56
N LEU A 228 11.29 2.47 2.32
CA LEU A 228 11.48 2.19 3.74
C LEU A 228 12.68 1.27 4.01
N SER A 229 13.01 0.41 3.04
CA SER A 229 14.16 -0.49 3.06
C SER A 229 15.45 0.13 2.49
N TYR A 230 15.47 1.42 2.15
CA TYR A 230 16.57 2.09 1.43
C TYR A 230 16.90 1.44 0.07
N THR A 231 15.91 0.81 -0.56
CA THR A 231 16.04 0.12 -1.85
C THR A 231 15.44 1.00 -2.92
N MET A 232 16.21 1.29 -3.98
CA MET A 232 15.72 2.09 -5.10
C MET A 232 14.74 1.25 -5.94
N PRO A 233 13.50 1.70 -6.13
CA PRO A 233 12.56 0.99 -6.98
C PRO A 233 12.86 1.26 -8.46
N ILE A 234 12.89 0.20 -9.25
CA ILE A 234 12.82 0.22 -10.71
C ILE A 234 11.34 0.03 -11.06
N TYR A 235 10.65 1.12 -11.36
CA TYR A 235 9.22 1.28 -11.15
C TYR A 235 8.40 1.48 -12.42
N SER A 236 7.23 0.83 -12.49
CA SER A 236 6.20 1.09 -13.49
C SER A 236 4.81 0.98 -12.84
N GLY A 237 3.97 2.01 -12.97
CA GLY A 237 2.64 2.05 -12.35
C GLY A 237 2.01 3.44 -12.33
N CYS A 238 2.21 4.19 -11.26
CA CYS A 238 1.69 5.54 -11.07
C CYS A 238 2.29 6.52 -12.10
N THR A 239 1.46 7.10 -12.96
CA THR A 239 1.91 7.92 -14.10
C THR A 239 2.36 9.32 -13.70
N ASN A 240 1.90 9.83 -12.55
CA ASN A 240 2.31 11.10 -11.96
C ASN A 240 3.18 10.91 -10.71
N ILE A 241 3.98 9.84 -10.64
CA ILE A 241 4.74 9.49 -9.44
C ILE A 241 5.71 10.59 -8.96
N SER A 242 6.18 11.43 -9.89
CA SER A 242 7.03 12.58 -9.58
C SER A 242 6.34 13.68 -8.76
N HIS A 243 5.00 13.68 -8.65
CA HIS A 243 4.26 14.54 -7.73
C HIS A 243 4.40 14.08 -6.26
N TYR A 244 4.79 12.83 -6.04
CA TYR A 244 4.90 12.22 -4.71
C TYR A 244 6.36 12.13 -4.26
N PHE A 245 7.27 11.71 -5.14
CA PHE A 245 8.65 11.42 -4.76
C PHE A 245 9.65 12.12 -5.69
N PRO A 246 10.86 12.47 -5.19
CA PRO A 246 11.92 13.02 -6.02
C PRO A 246 12.20 12.12 -7.22
N LYS A 247 12.34 12.67 -8.43
CA LYS A 247 12.56 11.89 -9.66
C LYS A 247 13.78 10.96 -9.54
N ASP A 248 14.85 11.41 -8.88
CA ASP A 248 16.08 10.62 -8.73
C ASP A 248 16.00 9.55 -7.63
N SER A 249 14.89 9.45 -6.88
CA SER A 249 14.73 8.42 -5.86
C SER A 249 14.37 7.05 -6.45
N LEU A 250 13.97 7.00 -7.71
CA LEU A 250 13.48 5.81 -8.42
C LEU A 250 13.88 5.86 -9.90
N PHE A 251 13.88 4.70 -10.55
CA PHE A 251 14.02 4.63 -12.01
C PHE A 251 12.68 4.22 -12.62
N THR A 252 12.02 5.09 -13.38
CA THR A 252 10.72 4.79 -13.99
C THR A 252 10.87 4.23 -15.40
N PHE A 253 9.95 3.34 -15.81
CA PHE A 253 9.92 2.81 -17.16
C PHE A 253 8.51 2.43 -17.64
N ASP A 254 8.35 2.35 -18.96
CA ASP A 254 7.14 1.91 -19.64
C ASP A 254 7.21 0.41 -19.97
N LEU A 255 6.07 -0.28 -19.86
CA LEU A 255 6.02 -1.75 -19.97
C LEU A 255 6.36 -2.27 -21.38
N ASP A 256 6.23 -1.43 -22.39
CA ASP A 256 6.46 -1.69 -23.81
C ASP A 256 7.85 -1.24 -24.29
N ASP A 257 8.69 -0.68 -23.40
CA ASP A 257 10.05 -0.27 -23.73
C ASP A 257 10.91 -1.46 -24.21
N PRO A 258 11.32 -1.50 -25.49
CA PRO A 258 12.01 -2.66 -26.06
C PRO A 258 13.43 -2.83 -25.51
N ASP A 259 14.03 -1.74 -24.99
CA ASP A 259 15.39 -1.71 -24.48
C ASP A 259 15.44 -1.70 -22.95
N ILE A 260 14.31 -1.95 -22.27
CA ILE A 260 14.23 -1.89 -20.81
C ILE A 260 15.28 -2.75 -20.11
N TYR A 261 15.59 -3.93 -20.66
CA TYR A 261 16.59 -4.81 -20.09
C TYR A 261 18.00 -4.19 -20.13
N LYS A 262 18.37 -3.52 -21.23
CA LYS A 262 19.65 -2.81 -21.36
C LYS A 262 19.73 -1.64 -20.39
N LYS A 263 18.63 -0.88 -20.27
CA LYS A 263 18.53 0.28 -19.36
C LYS A 263 18.68 -0.16 -17.91
N ILE A 264 17.96 -1.20 -17.49
CA ILE A 264 18.11 -1.77 -16.14
C ILE A 264 19.52 -2.31 -15.93
N ASN A 265 20.10 -3.03 -16.90
CA ASN A 265 21.45 -3.59 -16.75
C ASN A 265 22.52 -2.49 -16.57
N ARG A 266 22.41 -1.39 -17.33
CA ARG A 266 23.27 -0.21 -17.18
C ARG A 266 23.10 0.44 -15.81
N LEU A 267 21.85 0.60 -15.35
CA LEU A 267 21.53 1.18 -14.04
C LEU A 267 22.18 0.36 -12.91
N ILE A 268 21.93 -0.95 -12.89
CA ILE A 268 22.38 -1.80 -11.78
C ILE A 268 23.89 -2.07 -11.76
N SER A 269 24.57 -1.88 -12.90
CA SER A 269 26.03 -1.98 -13.02
C SER A 269 26.76 -0.69 -12.63
N SER A 270 26.02 0.36 -12.26
CA SER A 270 26.57 1.65 -11.87
C SER A 270 26.35 1.95 -10.39
N ASP A 271 27.02 2.99 -9.88
CA ASP A 271 26.82 3.52 -8.53
C ASP A 271 25.57 4.41 -8.40
N HIS A 272 24.59 4.29 -9.30
CA HIS A 272 23.42 5.15 -9.34
C HIS A 272 22.63 5.16 -8.01
N TRP A 273 22.46 4.01 -7.37
CA TRP A 273 21.87 3.91 -6.03
C TRP A 273 22.62 4.76 -4.99
N LEU A 274 23.96 4.71 -5.01
CA LEU A 274 24.79 5.43 -4.05
C LEU A 274 24.74 6.94 -4.32
N LYS A 275 24.89 7.34 -5.58
CA LYS A 275 24.80 8.75 -6.03
C LYS A 275 23.46 9.39 -5.64
N ASN A 276 22.38 8.60 -5.67
CA ASN A 276 21.02 9.07 -5.38
C ASN A 276 20.50 8.69 -3.99
N LEU A 277 21.37 8.25 -3.07
CA LEU A 277 20.96 7.82 -1.73
C LEU A 277 20.23 8.92 -0.95
N ASN A 278 20.58 10.19 -1.16
CA ASN A 278 19.87 11.32 -0.52
C ASN A 278 18.43 11.47 -1.04
N SER A 279 18.19 11.27 -2.33
CA SER A 279 16.85 11.26 -2.91
C SER A 279 16.02 10.09 -2.38
N ILE A 280 16.63 8.90 -2.22
CA ILE A 280 15.99 7.73 -1.58
C ILE A 280 15.64 8.04 -0.12
N LYS A 281 16.57 8.63 0.65
CA LYS A 281 16.32 9.08 2.04
C LYS A 281 15.15 10.05 2.11
N LYS A 282 15.06 10.99 1.15
CA LYS A 282 13.95 11.94 1.09
C LYS A 282 12.62 11.25 0.79
N ALA A 283 12.58 10.34 -0.20
CA ALA A 283 11.38 9.57 -0.50
C ALA A 283 10.92 8.73 0.70
N ARG A 284 11.87 8.12 1.40
CA ARG A 284 11.64 7.39 2.64
C ARG A 284 11.01 8.26 3.74
N GLN A 285 11.56 9.45 3.97
CA GLN A 285 11.00 10.40 4.93
C GLN A 285 9.57 10.83 4.53
N LEU A 286 9.34 11.05 3.23
CA LEU A 286 8.01 11.38 2.71
C LEU A 286 6.99 10.25 2.96
N ILE A 287 7.39 8.98 2.85
CA ILE A 287 6.53 7.86 3.27
C ILE A 287 6.20 7.98 4.76
N LEU A 288 7.20 8.04 5.63
CA LEU A 288 7.01 8.03 7.09
C LEU A 288 6.17 9.19 7.61
N GLU A 289 6.41 10.39 7.07
CA GLU A 289 5.91 11.65 7.66
C GLU A 289 4.75 12.29 6.89
N LYS A 290 4.45 11.84 5.68
CA LYS A 290 3.48 12.52 4.80
C LYS A 290 2.50 11.57 4.13
N TYR A 291 2.98 10.50 3.49
CA TYR A 291 2.17 9.71 2.58
C TYR A 291 1.66 8.39 3.15
N GLN A 292 2.24 7.87 4.23
CA GLN A 292 1.61 6.78 4.96
C GLN A 292 0.29 7.24 5.60
N PHE A 293 -0.58 6.28 5.92
CA PHE A 293 -1.99 6.52 6.24
C PHE A 293 -2.21 7.62 7.29
N PHE A 294 -1.49 7.57 8.42
CA PHE A 294 -1.74 8.43 9.56
C PHE A 294 -1.44 9.92 9.32
N PRO A 295 -0.24 10.33 8.88
CA PRO A 295 0.03 11.73 8.55
C PRO A 295 -0.88 12.24 7.45
N TYR A 296 -1.17 11.41 6.44
CA TYR A 296 -2.03 11.80 5.33
C TYR A 296 -3.44 12.15 5.81
N PHE A 297 -4.10 11.26 6.55
CA PHE A 297 -5.46 11.52 7.03
C PHE A 297 -5.53 12.50 8.20
N ALA A 298 -4.49 12.60 9.03
CA ALA A 298 -4.40 13.67 10.01
C ALA A 298 -4.33 15.04 9.32
N GLN A 299 -3.62 15.15 8.19
CA GLN A 299 -3.62 16.37 7.39
C GLN A 299 -5.00 16.64 6.76
N LYS A 300 -5.67 15.62 6.21
CA LYS A 300 -7.03 15.78 5.64
C LYS A 300 -8.04 16.24 6.70
N ILE A 301 -8.03 15.62 7.89
CA ILE A 301 -8.86 16.02 9.03
C ILE A 301 -8.59 17.48 9.39
N ASN A 302 -7.33 17.84 9.62
CA ASN A 302 -6.98 19.20 10.01
C ASN A 302 -7.35 20.25 8.95
N SER A 303 -7.20 19.94 7.66
CA SER A 303 -7.65 20.81 6.57
C SER A 303 -9.18 20.95 6.54
N ALA A 304 -9.93 19.88 6.81
CA ALA A 304 -11.38 19.92 6.87
C ALA A 304 -11.89 20.74 8.06
N GLU A 305 -11.25 20.62 9.22
CA GLU A 305 -11.60 21.40 10.42
C GLU A 305 -11.26 22.89 10.25
N LYS A 306 -10.16 23.23 9.57
CA LYS A 306 -9.83 24.64 9.27
C LYS A 306 -10.84 25.31 8.34
N LYS A 307 -11.41 24.57 7.39
CA LYS A 307 -12.40 25.08 6.43
C LYS A 307 -13.79 25.26 7.03
N ASN A 308 -14.10 24.60 8.14
CA ASN A 308 -15.43 24.58 8.71
C ASN A 308 -15.41 25.12 10.13
N THR A 309 -15.79 26.40 10.28
CA THR A 309 -15.83 27.10 11.56
C THR A 309 -17.05 26.74 12.41
N VAL A 310 -18.05 26.09 11.82
CA VAL A 310 -19.26 25.68 12.51
C VAL A 310 -19.05 24.34 13.22
N LYS A 311 -19.41 24.30 14.51
CA LYS A 311 -19.33 23.08 15.31
C LYS A 311 -20.27 22.02 14.76
N LYS A 312 -19.71 20.94 14.23
CA LYS A 312 -20.47 19.78 13.74
C LYS A 312 -21.08 19.01 14.90
N ILE A 313 -22.35 18.62 14.75
CA ILE A 313 -23.12 17.90 15.77
C ILE A 313 -22.99 16.40 15.50
N LYS A 314 -22.60 15.63 16.53
CA LYS A 314 -22.60 14.16 16.43
C LYS A 314 -24.03 13.64 16.40
N LYS A 315 -24.37 12.84 15.41
CA LYS A 315 -25.67 12.16 15.30
C LYS A 315 -25.48 10.66 15.48
N GLU A 316 -26.54 9.95 15.86
CA GLU A 316 -26.52 8.49 15.85
C GLU A 316 -26.49 8.00 14.40
N ILE A 317 -25.45 7.24 14.07
CA ILE A 317 -25.20 6.71 12.74
C ILE A 317 -25.24 5.20 12.81
N VAL A 318 -25.95 4.59 11.86
CA VAL A 318 -25.89 3.16 11.59
C VAL A 318 -25.26 2.96 10.22
N LEU A 319 -24.02 2.50 10.21
CA LEU A 319 -23.34 2.05 8.99
C LEU A 319 -23.58 0.54 8.84
N TYR A 320 -24.44 0.15 7.90
CA TYR A 320 -24.74 -1.26 7.66
C TYR A 320 -23.55 -2.01 7.06
N ARG A 321 -23.46 -3.31 7.36
CA ARG A 321 -22.53 -4.22 6.68
C ARG A 321 -22.71 -4.12 5.16
N GLU A 322 -21.60 -3.91 4.46
CA GLU A 322 -21.57 -3.84 3.01
C GLU A 322 -21.18 -5.21 2.44
N ASN A 323 -22.13 -5.89 1.80
CA ASN A 323 -21.88 -7.18 1.13
C ASN A 323 -21.23 -6.96 -0.24
N LYS A 324 -19.94 -6.60 -0.24
CA LYS A 324 -19.18 -6.24 -1.45
C LYS A 324 -18.61 -7.40 -2.24
N PHE A 325 -18.58 -8.58 -1.64
CA PHE A 325 -18.08 -9.78 -2.28
C PHE A 325 -18.94 -10.95 -1.81
N SER A 326 -19.29 -11.88 -2.70
CA SER A 326 -19.79 -13.18 -2.26
C SER A 326 -18.72 -13.85 -1.38
N ASP A 327 -19.12 -14.65 -0.39
CA ASP A 327 -18.17 -15.35 0.50
C ASP A 327 -17.12 -16.16 -0.30
N HIS A 328 -17.47 -16.59 -1.51
CA HIS A 328 -16.58 -17.27 -2.47
C HIS A 328 -15.50 -16.36 -3.09
N LEU A 329 -15.78 -15.07 -3.32
CA LEU A 329 -14.80 -14.08 -3.81
C LEU A 329 -13.92 -13.54 -2.68
N LEU A 330 -14.45 -13.47 -1.44
CA LEU A 330 -13.71 -13.07 -0.24
C LEU A 330 -12.47 -13.94 0.01
N HIS A 331 -12.49 -15.23 -0.31
CA HIS A 331 -11.30 -16.10 -0.26
C HIS A 331 -10.26 -15.80 -1.37
N LYS A 332 -10.69 -15.32 -2.54
CA LYS A 332 -9.80 -14.86 -3.63
C LYS A 332 -9.26 -13.45 -3.41
N VAL A 333 -10.01 -12.58 -2.72
CA VAL A 333 -9.68 -11.18 -2.39
C VAL A 333 -8.87 -11.06 -1.09
N ARG A 334 -9.08 -11.93 -0.09
CA ARG A 334 -8.14 -12.07 1.05
C ARG A 334 -6.72 -12.42 0.58
N ARG A 335 -6.64 -13.08 -0.57
CA ARG A 335 -5.38 -13.34 -1.29
C ARG A 335 -4.90 -12.16 -2.13
N LEU A 336 -5.61 -11.05 -2.32
CA LEU A 336 -5.12 -9.89 -3.10
C LEU A 336 -4.08 -9.06 -2.35
N PHE A 337 -4.14 -9.03 -1.02
CA PHE A 337 -3.23 -8.30 -0.13
C PHE A 337 -1.97 -9.08 0.29
N GLY A 338 -1.80 -10.31 -0.21
CA GLY A 338 -0.56 -11.09 -0.17
C GLY A 338 0.19 -11.00 -1.50
#